data_AF-A0A7W0WCA7-F1
#
_entry.id   AF-A0A7W0WCA7-F1
#
_cell.length_a   1.000
_cell.length_b   1.000
_cell.length_c   1.000
_cell.angle_alpha   90.00
_cell.angle_beta   90.00
_cell.angle_gamma   90.00
#
_symmetry.space_group_name_H-M   'P 1'
#
loop_
_entity.id
_entity.type
_entity.pdbx_description
1 polymer ?
#
loop_
_entity_poly.entity_id
_entity_poly.type
_entity_poly.pdbx_seq_one_letter_code
_entity_poly.pdbx_strand_id
1 'polypeptide(L)'
;MGLAKGTARRLIRLACGFDAREPLSGQRYLTQAARDACFPLAAGFGCEVGMTVSTVEAGLPVTEHELPLEHRATNRDLRGFLHRGRQLRDVLLALGPQGRNHRGLRLPLVGWLIAVAQPELIPVAALGAADDLWSGKERGFREHLQARHTTGVLKLAGIPAFALWRTRSLSGALLVALSANAVNQLDTRPGRALKTFALGSLLLRGAPRGAGVAAVLLAPYDLREMAMLGDSGSNALGAVLGLRSVGRLTERQRWSAIAALAGLTLVGERRSLGALIERTPVFRELDALGRQPV
;
A
#
# COMPACT_ATOMS: atom_id res chain seq x y z
N MET A 1 32.72 -2.17 4.84
CA MET A 1 31.35 -2.32 5.40
C MET A 1 30.38 -2.47 4.22
N GLY A 2 29.44 -3.43 4.25
CA GLY A 2 28.52 -3.64 3.13
C GLY A 2 27.52 -2.49 2.98
N LEU A 3 27.15 -2.13 1.75
CA LEU A 3 26.22 -1.02 1.43
C LEU A 3 24.93 -1.07 2.28
N ALA A 4 24.29 -2.25 2.37
CA ALA A 4 23.06 -2.42 3.16
C ALA A 4 23.23 -2.05 4.65
N LYS A 5 24.31 -2.50 5.29
CA LYS A 5 24.61 -2.19 6.70
C LYS A 5 24.91 -0.71 6.90
N GLY A 6 25.67 -0.09 5.98
CA GLY A 6 25.96 1.34 6.02
C GLY A 6 24.71 2.19 5.87
N THR A 7 23.85 1.85 4.91
CA THR A 7 22.57 2.53 4.73
C THR A 7 21.65 2.37 5.93
N ALA A 8 21.53 1.15 6.48
CA ALA A 8 20.72 0.91 7.68
C ALA A 8 21.18 1.76 8.87
N ARG A 9 22.49 1.80 9.15
CA ARG A 9 23.06 2.66 10.21
C ARG A 9 22.71 4.14 9.99
N ARG A 10 22.91 4.64 8.77
CA ARG A 10 22.62 6.04 8.44
C ARG A 10 21.14 6.37 8.59
N LEU A 11 20.25 5.49 8.15
CA LEU A 11 18.82 5.71 8.23
C LEU A 11 18.30 5.65 9.67
N ILE A 12 18.79 4.72 10.51
CA ILE A 12 18.46 4.71 11.95
C ILE A 12 18.88 6.04 12.59
N ARG A 13 20.11 6.48 12.33
CA ARG A 13 20.61 7.76 12.86
C ARG A 13 19.79 8.95 12.39
N LEU A 14 19.33 8.96 11.14
CA LEU A 14 18.46 10.02 10.61
C LEU A 14 17.05 9.96 11.22
N ALA A 15 16.52 8.76 11.47
CA ALA A 15 15.18 8.57 11.98
C ALA A 15 15.06 8.90 13.48
N CYS A 16 15.97 8.40 14.31
CA CYS A 16 15.86 8.51 15.77
C CYS A 16 17.15 8.93 16.48
N GLY A 17 18.21 9.28 15.75
CA GLY A 17 19.47 9.75 16.34
C GLY A 17 20.39 8.66 16.89
N PHE A 18 19.95 7.40 16.94
CA PHE A 18 20.74 6.29 17.49
C PHE A 18 21.88 5.84 16.53
N ASP A 19 23.09 5.66 17.06
CA ASP A 19 24.24 5.19 16.29
C ASP A 19 24.44 3.67 16.42
N ALA A 20 23.75 2.91 15.57
CA ALA A 20 23.76 1.45 15.60
C ALA A 20 25.05 0.85 15.00
N ARG A 21 25.80 0.05 15.77
CA ARG A 21 26.98 -0.68 15.29
C ARG A 21 26.57 -1.87 14.42
N GLU A 22 25.58 -2.65 14.84
CA GLU A 22 25.09 -3.83 14.14
C GLU A 22 23.58 -3.73 13.81
N PRO A 23 23.19 -2.81 12.91
CA PRO A 23 21.79 -2.45 12.70
C PRO A 23 20.89 -3.60 12.22
N LEU A 24 21.48 -4.63 11.59
CA LEU A 24 20.80 -5.77 10.98
C LEU A 24 21.01 -7.08 11.77
N SER A 25 21.48 -7.00 13.01
CA SER A 25 21.65 -8.19 13.87
C SER A 25 20.30 -8.81 14.25
N GLY A 26 20.10 -10.09 13.95
CA GLY A 26 18.88 -10.80 14.37
C GLY A 26 18.85 -11.13 15.85
N GLN A 27 20.00 -11.10 16.53
CA GLN A 27 20.14 -11.42 17.95
C GLN A 27 19.71 -10.23 18.79
N ARG A 28 18.49 -10.30 19.34
CA ARG A 28 17.89 -9.22 20.13
C ARG A 28 17.17 -9.77 21.35
N TYR A 29 17.30 -9.05 22.47
CA TYR A 29 16.50 -9.28 23.67
C TYR A 29 15.57 -8.08 23.86
N LEU A 30 14.28 -8.34 24.09
CA LEU A 30 13.26 -7.30 24.27
C LEU A 30 12.59 -7.44 25.62
N THR A 31 12.50 -6.33 26.36
CA THR A 31 11.59 -6.21 27.49
C THR A 31 10.13 -6.21 27.00
N GLN A 32 9.17 -6.37 27.90
CA GLN A 32 7.76 -6.28 27.52
C GLN A 32 7.42 -4.88 26.95
N ALA A 33 7.90 -3.81 27.59
CA ALA A 33 7.68 -2.45 27.11
C ALA A 33 8.26 -2.23 25.69
N ALA A 34 9.46 -2.78 25.41
CA ALA A 34 10.05 -2.68 24.08
C ALA A 34 9.23 -3.46 23.04
N ARG A 35 8.71 -4.65 23.39
CA ARG A 35 7.78 -5.39 22.53
C ARG A 35 6.52 -4.57 22.23
N ASP A 36 5.90 -3.99 23.25
CA ASP A 36 4.67 -3.21 23.07
C ASP A 36 4.90 -1.97 22.18
N ALA A 37 6.09 -1.37 22.26
CA ALA A 37 6.47 -0.23 21.43
C ALA A 37 6.75 -0.58 19.96
N CYS A 38 7.41 -1.72 19.70
CA CYS A 38 7.86 -2.06 18.36
C CYS A 38 6.88 -2.95 17.58
N PHE A 39 5.93 -3.60 18.23
CA PHE A 39 4.93 -4.43 17.56
C PHE A 39 3.78 -3.58 16.96
N PRO A 40 3.25 -3.97 15.79
CA PRO A 40 3.70 -5.08 14.93
C PRO A 40 5.02 -4.79 14.21
N LEU A 41 5.81 -5.83 13.98
CA LEU A 41 7.11 -5.73 13.31
C LEU A 41 6.97 -5.48 11.81
N ALA A 42 7.92 -4.73 11.25
CA ALA A 42 8.11 -4.63 9.80
C ALA A 42 8.59 -5.98 9.21
N ALA A 43 8.29 -6.24 7.94
CA ALA A 43 8.64 -7.49 7.28
C ALA A 43 10.14 -7.58 6.90
N GLY A 44 10.65 -8.81 6.83
CA GLY A 44 12.02 -9.10 6.35
C GLY A 44 13.10 -8.45 7.21
N PHE A 45 14.19 -7.99 6.58
CA PHE A 45 15.31 -7.30 7.27
C PHE A 45 14.97 -5.90 7.79
N GLY A 46 13.75 -5.44 7.50
CA GLY A 46 13.20 -4.21 8.04
C GLY A 46 12.81 -4.33 9.51
N CYS A 47 12.56 -5.56 9.99
CA CYS A 47 12.18 -5.87 11.35
C CYS A 47 13.18 -5.29 12.36
N GLU A 48 14.47 -5.58 12.16
CA GLU A 48 15.59 -5.17 12.99
C GLU A 48 15.73 -3.65 13.11
N VAL A 49 15.63 -2.97 11.96
CA VAL A 49 15.77 -1.52 11.86
C VAL A 49 14.56 -0.82 12.48
N GLY A 50 13.35 -1.27 12.12
CA GLY A 50 12.10 -0.73 12.67
C GLY A 50 12.01 -0.92 14.18
N MET A 51 12.42 -2.08 14.72
CA MET A 51 12.47 -2.30 16.17
C MET A 51 13.34 -1.28 16.88
N THR A 52 14.53 -1.00 16.32
CA THR A 52 15.45 -0.02 16.92
C THR A 52 14.84 1.36 16.95
N VAL A 53 14.31 1.82 15.80
CA VAL A 53 13.71 3.15 15.68
C VAL A 53 12.51 3.29 16.63
N SER A 54 11.55 2.38 16.60
CA SER A 54 10.36 2.45 17.46
C SER A 54 10.69 2.38 18.96
N THR A 55 11.72 1.61 19.34
CA THR A 55 12.13 1.51 20.76
C THR A 55 12.76 2.82 21.24
N VAL A 56 13.64 3.43 20.42
CA VAL A 56 14.27 4.71 20.75
C VAL A 56 13.25 5.86 20.77
N GLU A 57 12.32 5.90 19.80
CA GLU A 57 11.23 6.88 19.78
C GLU A 57 10.29 6.77 20.98
N ALA A 58 10.11 5.56 21.51
CA ALA A 58 9.37 5.33 22.76
C ALA A 58 10.17 5.73 24.02
N GLY A 59 11.37 6.29 23.88
CA GLY A 59 12.23 6.70 24.98
C GLY A 59 12.84 5.54 25.77
N LEU A 60 12.81 4.32 25.22
CA LEU A 60 13.36 3.13 25.87
C LEU A 60 14.85 2.98 25.55
N PRO A 61 15.67 2.51 26.52
CA PRO A 61 17.09 2.34 26.31
C PRO A 61 17.39 1.21 25.31
N VAL A 62 18.35 1.46 24.42
CA VAL A 62 18.88 0.46 23.47
C VAL A 62 20.38 0.36 23.68
N THR A 63 20.86 -0.86 23.99
CA THR A 63 22.29 -1.16 24.16
C THR A 63 22.71 -2.29 23.23
N GLU A 64 23.93 -2.19 22.69
CA GLU A 64 24.53 -3.24 21.88
C GLU A 64 25.69 -3.87 22.66
N HIS A 65 25.64 -5.18 22.84
CA HIS A 65 26.66 -5.97 23.52
C HIS A 65 27.38 -6.87 22.52
N GLU A 66 28.70 -6.80 22.50
CA GLU A 66 29.53 -7.67 21.67
C GLU A 66 29.57 -9.07 22.29
N LEU A 67 29.25 -10.08 21.49
CA LEU A 67 29.27 -11.48 21.90
C LEU A 67 30.34 -12.22 21.07
N PRO A 68 31.00 -13.26 21.63
CA PRO A 68 31.98 -14.07 20.91
C PRO A 68 31.26 -15.03 19.94
N LEU A 69 30.53 -14.46 18.98
CA LEU A 69 29.75 -15.17 17.96
C LEU A 69 30.22 -14.71 16.59
N GLU A 70 30.65 -15.65 15.77
CA GLU A 70 30.99 -15.36 14.37
C GLU A 70 29.81 -15.70 13.45
N HIS A 71 29.47 -14.78 12.56
CA HIS A 71 28.48 -15.04 11.53
C HIS A 71 29.14 -15.76 10.37
N ARG A 72 28.50 -16.83 9.86
CA ARG A 72 28.92 -17.47 8.60
C ARG A 72 28.78 -16.45 7.47
N ALA A 73 29.88 -15.88 7.02
CA ALA A 73 29.86 -14.82 6.01
C ALA A 73 29.24 -15.34 4.71
N THR A 74 28.19 -14.68 4.21
CA THR A 74 27.72 -14.88 2.83
C THR A 74 28.87 -14.60 1.87
N ASN A 75 29.22 -15.58 1.04
CA ASN A 75 30.28 -15.47 0.04
C ASN A 75 30.05 -14.26 -0.90
N ARG A 76 31.13 -13.78 -1.53
CA ARG A 76 31.07 -12.70 -2.54
C ARG A 76 30.55 -13.22 -3.90
N ASP A 77 29.48 -14.00 -3.87
CA ASP A 77 28.82 -14.54 -5.05
C ASP A 77 27.58 -13.70 -5.44
N LEU A 78 27.00 -14.01 -6.60
CA LEU A 78 25.77 -13.37 -7.08
C LEU A 78 24.63 -13.50 -6.07
N ARG A 79 24.54 -14.62 -5.36
CA ARG A 79 23.55 -14.85 -4.30
C ARG A 79 23.74 -13.87 -3.14
N GLY A 80 24.98 -13.66 -2.69
CA GLY A 80 25.32 -12.67 -1.67
C GLY A 80 25.00 -11.24 -2.11
N PHE A 81 25.16 -10.91 -3.40
CA PHE A 81 24.75 -9.61 -3.93
C PHE A 81 23.23 -9.42 -3.89
N LEU A 82 22.46 -10.40 -4.38
CA LEU A 82 20.99 -10.39 -4.34
C LEU A 82 20.47 -10.32 -2.90
N HIS A 83 21.10 -11.05 -1.97
CA HIS A 83 20.79 -11.00 -0.55
C HIS A 83 20.95 -9.59 0.03
N ARG A 84 22.07 -8.92 -0.26
CA ARG A 84 22.30 -7.53 0.18
C ARG A 84 21.34 -6.54 -0.46
N GLY A 85 20.96 -6.75 -1.73
CA GLY A 85 19.91 -5.97 -2.39
C GLY A 85 18.57 -6.11 -1.68
N ARG A 86 18.20 -7.33 -1.29
CA ARG A 86 16.99 -7.63 -0.51
C ARG A 86 17.01 -6.95 0.86
N GLN A 87 18.14 -7.02 1.57
CA GLN A 87 18.33 -6.32 2.84
C GLN A 87 18.08 -4.81 2.69
N LEU A 88 18.75 -4.18 1.71
CA LEU A 88 18.61 -2.74 1.48
C LEU A 88 17.14 -2.36 1.18
N ARG A 89 16.46 -3.10 0.32
CA ARG A 89 15.05 -2.88 0.01
C ARG A 89 14.18 -2.96 1.26
N ASP A 90 14.31 -4.03 2.04
CA ASP A 90 13.45 -4.25 3.21
C ASP A 90 13.68 -3.16 4.28
N VAL A 91 14.92 -2.66 4.43
CA VAL A 91 15.25 -1.51 5.29
C VAL A 91 14.58 -0.22 4.81
N LEU A 92 14.67 0.09 3.50
CA LEU A 92 14.04 1.28 2.94
C LEU A 92 12.51 1.25 3.08
N LEU A 93 11.91 0.07 2.89
CA LEU A 93 10.48 -0.13 3.07
C LEU A 93 10.07 0.00 4.54
N ALA A 94 10.87 -0.51 5.48
CA ALA A 94 10.57 -0.41 6.90
C ALA A 94 10.66 1.02 7.47
N LEU A 95 11.45 1.89 6.86
CA LEU A 95 11.54 3.30 7.28
C LEU A 95 10.77 4.26 6.36
N GLY A 96 10.13 3.74 5.31
CA GLY A 96 9.23 4.50 4.45
C GLY A 96 7.81 4.58 5.03
N PRO A 97 6.85 5.15 4.28
CA PRO A 97 5.44 5.17 4.66
C PRO A 97 4.93 3.75 4.96
N GLN A 98 4.26 3.58 6.10
CA GLN A 98 3.70 2.31 6.52
C GLN A 98 2.20 2.41 6.75
N GLY A 99 1.48 1.35 6.42
CA GLY A 99 0.06 1.18 6.70
C GLY A 99 -0.18 -0.05 7.57
N ARG A 100 -1.32 -0.07 8.28
CA ARG A 100 -1.75 -1.26 9.02
C ARG A 100 -2.67 -2.10 8.15
N ASN A 101 -2.28 -3.36 7.93
CA ASN A 101 -3.08 -4.29 7.16
C ASN A 101 -4.30 -4.81 7.96
N HIS A 102 -5.13 -5.64 7.32
CA HIS A 102 -6.33 -6.19 7.96
C HIS A 102 -6.04 -7.15 9.15
N ARG A 103 -4.82 -7.67 9.27
CA ARG A 103 -4.34 -8.46 10.42
C ARG A 103 -3.70 -7.59 11.50
N GLY A 104 -3.64 -6.27 11.29
CA GLY A 104 -2.99 -5.32 12.19
C GLY A 104 -1.47 -5.24 12.02
N LEU A 105 -0.87 -5.89 11.02
CA LEU A 105 0.56 -5.84 10.73
C LEU A 105 0.95 -4.50 10.08
N ARG A 106 2.14 -3.97 10.40
CA ARG A 106 2.72 -2.78 9.74
C ARG A 106 3.40 -3.21 8.46
N LEU A 107 2.84 -2.79 7.33
CA LEU A 107 3.36 -3.09 6.00
C LEU A 107 3.75 -1.79 5.28
N PRO A 108 4.80 -1.82 4.45
CA PRO A 108 5.19 -0.66 3.67
C PRO A 108 4.13 -0.33 2.60
N LEU A 109 3.83 0.95 2.47
CA LEU A 109 2.94 1.48 1.43
C LEU A 109 3.74 1.72 0.15
N VAL A 110 3.36 1.01 -0.90
CA VAL A 110 4.07 1.00 -2.19
C VAL A 110 3.18 1.44 -3.35
N GLY A 111 1.92 1.81 -3.09
CA GLY A 111 0.98 2.24 -4.13
C GLY A 111 1.41 3.44 -4.94
N TRP A 112 2.24 4.33 -4.37
CA TRP A 112 2.82 5.47 -5.07
C TRP A 112 3.69 5.06 -6.28
N LEU A 113 4.19 3.81 -6.32
CA LEU A 113 4.91 3.28 -7.49
C LEU A 113 4.04 3.19 -8.74
N ILE A 114 2.70 3.13 -8.59
CA ILE A 114 1.78 3.22 -9.73
C ILE A 114 1.93 4.58 -10.45
N ALA A 115 2.09 5.67 -9.70
CA ALA A 115 2.31 7.00 -10.28
C ALA A 115 3.71 7.17 -10.87
N VAL A 116 4.72 6.46 -10.36
CA VAL A 116 6.04 6.41 -11.02
C VAL A 116 5.92 5.76 -12.41
N ALA A 117 5.12 4.70 -12.51
CA ALA A 117 4.89 4.01 -13.79
C ALA A 117 3.86 4.72 -14.69
N GLN A 118 3.05 5.62 -14.15
CA GLN A 118 2.04 6.45 -14.84
C GLN A 118 2.07 7.88 -14.30
N PRO A 119 3.04 8.71 -14.73
CA PRO A 119 3.24 10.06 -14.17
C PRO A 119 2.02 10.97 -14.29
N GLU A 120 1.15 10.77 -15.29
CA GLU A 120 -0.11 11.53 -15.39
C GLU A 120 -1.05 11.36 -14.18
N LEU A 121 -0.85 10.33 -13.36
CA LEU A 121 -1.66 10.04 -12.17
C LEU A 121 -1.01 10.49 -10.86
N ILE A 122 0.12 11.20 -10.92
CA ILE A 122 0.75 11.81 -9.72
C ILE A 122 -0.26 12.58 -8.87
N PRO A 123 -1.18 13.42 -9.40
CA PRO A 123 -2.17 14.12 -8.57
C PRO A 123 -3.08 13.17 -7.77
N VAL A 124 -3.53 12.08 -8.40
CA VAL A 124 -4.42 11.10 -7.74
C VAL A 124 -3.65 10.30 -6.69
N ALA A 125 -2.44 9.85 -7.01
CA ALA A 125 -1.60 9.11 -6.08
C ALA A 125 -1.14 9.98 -4.90
N ALA A 126 -0.90 11.28 -5.11
CA ALA A 126 -0.57 12.24 -4.06
C ALA A 126 -1.75 12.46 -3.12
N LEU A 127 -2.97 12.59 -3.64
CA LEU A 127 -4.19 12.65 -2.81
C LEU A 127 -4.36 11.39 -1.96
N GLY A 128 -4.16 10.21 -2.56
CA GLY A 128 -4.23 8.95 -1.82
C GLY A 128 -3.09 8.77 -0.80
N ALA A 129 -1.87 9.18 -1.14
CA ALA A 129 -0.73 9.13 -0.21
C ALA A 129 -0.89 10.12 0.94
N ALA A 130 -1.49 11.28 0.68
CA ALA A 130 -1.85 12.22 1.74
C ALA A 130 -2.86 11.58 2.70
N ASP A 131 -3.87 10.88 2.19
CA ASP A 131 -4.82 10.16 3.06
C ASP A 131 -4.14 9.01 3.82
N ASP A 132 -3.26 8.25 3.19
CA ASP A 132 -2.48 7.18 3.84
C ASP A 132 -1.59 7.71 4.99
N LEU A 133 -1.04 8.92 4.85
CA LEU A 133 -0.11 9.52 5.83
C LEU A 133 -0.81 10.34 6.92
N TRP A 134 -1.94 10.97 6.61
CA TRP A 134 -2.64 11.89 7.52
C TRP A 134 -3.97 11.36 8.06
N SER A 135 -4.47 10.21 7.58
CA SER A 135 -5.70 9.62 8.16
C SER A 135 -5.44 9.06 9.57
N GLY A 136 -6.18 9.58 10.54
CA GLY A 136 -6.35 8.97 11.85
C GLY A 136 -7.18 7.68 11.76
N LYS A 137 -7.44 7.02 12.91
CA LYS A 137 -8.18 5.74 13.03
C LYS A 137 -9.64 5.73 12.50
N GLU A 138 -10.09 6.75 11.80
CA GLU A 138 -11.51 6.97 11.46
C GLU A 138 -11.81 6.40 10.06
N ARG A 139 -12.90 5.62 9.92
CA ARG A 139 -13.24 4.90 8.69
C ARG A 139 -14.73 5.03 8.37
N GLY A 140 -15.09 5.87 7.41
CA GLY A 140 -16.41 5.84 6.77
C GLY A 140 -16.94 7.23 6.40
N PHE A 141 -17.78 7.32 5.36
CA PHE A 141 -18.30 8.59 4.83
C PHE A 141 -19.08 9.42 5.89
N ARG A 142 -19.81 8.76 6.78
CA ARG A 142 -20.53 9.42 7.90
C ARG A 142 -19.60 9.95 8.98
N GLU A 143 -18.54 9.21 9.31
CA GLU A 143 -17.54 9.61 10.28
C GLU A 143 -16.65 10.73 9.70
N HIS A 144 -16.33 10.68 8.40
CA HIS A 144 -15.63 11.76 7.67
C HIS A 144 -16.42 13.07 7.58
N LEU A 145 -17.75 13.00 7.58
CA LEU A 145 -18.60 14.20 7.62
C LEU A 145 -18.78 14.76 9.05
N GLN A 146 -18.63 13.92 10.07
CA GLN A 146 -18.75 14.31 11.49
C GLN A 146 -17.40 14.74 12.09
N ALA A 147 -16.31 14.09 11.69
CA ALA A 147 -14.96 14.44 12.06
C ALA A 147 -14.47 15.55 11.12
N ARG A 148 -14.13 16.72 11.69
CA ARG A 148 -13.63 17.88 10.95
C ARG A 148 -12.19 17.71 10.42
N HIS A 149 -11.78 16.49 10.07
CA HIS A 149 -10.46 16.19 9.50
C HIS A 149 -10.57 15.93 7.98
N THR A 150 -9.78 16.69 7.22
CA THR A 150 -10.05 17.15 5.86
C THR A 150 -9.56 16.25 4.72
N THR A 151 -8.88 15.12 5.00
CA THR A 151 -8.19 14.33 3.98
C THR A 151 -9.13 13.51 3.09
N GLY A 152 -10.18 12.91 3.68
CA GLY A 152 -11.20 12.19 2.89
C GLY A 152 -12.00 13.13 1.99
N VAL A 153 -12.29 14.35 2.45
CA VAL A 153 -12.96 15.39 1.63
C VAL A 153 -12.04 15.84 0.49
N LEU A 154 -10.75 16.02 0.76
CA LEU A 154 -9.73 16.35 -0.26
C LEU A 154 -9.69 15.30 -1.38
N LYS A 155 -9.76 14.02 -1.05
CA LYS A 155 -9.84 12.94 -2.04
C LYS A 155 -11.17 12.95 -2.82
N LEU A 156 -12.29 13.07 -2.10
CA LEU A 156 -13.63 13.06 -2.66
C LEU A 156 -13.89 14.22 -3.62
N ALA A 157 -13.27 15.38 -3.40
CA ALA A 157 -13.34 16.52 -4.32
C ALA A 157 -12.19 16.52 -5.34
N GLY A 158 -10.99 16.15 -4.91
CA GLY A 158 -9.76 16.27 -5.70
C GLY A 158 -9.69 15.29 -6.87
N ILE A 159 -10.10 14.03 -6.69
CA ILE A 159 -10.10 13.05 -7.79
C ILE A 159 -11.10 13.46 -8.90
N PRO A 160 -12.38 13.78 -8.60
CA PRO A 160 -13.28 14.31 -9.62
C PRO A 160 -12.81 15.61 -10.25
N ALA A 161 -12.24 16.55 -9.49
CA ALA A 161 -11.73 17.82 -10.03
C ALA A 161 -10.58 17.58 -11.03
N PHE A 162 -9.62 16.74 -10.67
CA PHE A 162 -8.55 16.32 -11.57
C PHE A 162 -9.12 15.63 -12.82
N ALA A 163 -10.06 14.70 -12.63
CA ALA A 163 -10.67 13.98 -13.74
C ALA A 163 -11.49 14.89 -14.66
N LEU A 164 -12.19 15.89 -14.12
CA LEU A 164 -12.92 16.90 -14.89
C LEU A 164 -11.97 17.76 -15.70
N TRP A 165 -10.87 18.22 -15.11
CA TRP A 165 -9.82 18.97 -15.82
C TRP A 165 -9.21 18.14 -16.96
N ARG A 166 -8.97 16.85 -16.73
CA ARG A 166 -8.29 15.95 -17.68
C ARG A 166 -9.20 15.46 -18.81
N THR A 167 -10.48 15.22 -18.53
CA THR A 167 -11.44 14.65 -19.48
C THR A 167 -12.35 15.71 -20.11
N ARG A 168 -12.46 16.90 -19.49
CA ARG A 168 -13.39 17.98 -19.87
C ARG A 168 -14.84 17.50 -20.02
N SER A 169 -15.21 16.46 -19.26
CA SER A 169 -16.51 15.80 -19.34
C SER A 169 -17.01 15.46 -17.95
N LEU A 170 -18.28 15.79 -17.65
CA LEU A 170 -18.90 15.44 -16.39
C LEU A 170 -19.01 13.92 -16.20
N SER A 171 -19.50 13.19 -17.22
CA SER A 171 -19.57 11.74 -17.17
C SER A 171 -18.17 11.12 -17.12
N GLY A 172 -17.16 11.74 -17.75
CA GLY A 172 -15.77 11.35 -17.61
C GLY A 172 -15.25 11.49 -16.18
N ALA A 173 -15.49 12.65 -15.55
CA ALA A 173 -15.08 12.92 -14.18
C ALA A 173 -15.72 11.96 -13.17
N LEU A 174 -17.04 11.76 -13.29
CA LEU A 174 -17.80 10.84 -12.44
C LEU A 174 -17.32 9.40 -12.60
N LEU A 175 -17.10 8.95 -13.84
CA LEU A 175 -16.64 7.60 -14.10
C LEU A 175 -15.24 7.35 -13.50
N VAL A 176 -14.32 8.30 -13.62
CA VAL A 176 -12.98 8.19 -13.02
C VAL A 176 -13.06 8.16 -11.50
N ALA A 177 -13.81 9.08 -10.90
CA ALA A 177 -13.95 9.16 -9.45
C ALA A 177 -14.60 7.90 -8.86
N LEU A 178 -15.69 7.42 -9.47
CA LEU A 178 -16.36 6.20 -9.03
C LEU A 178 -15.51 4.95 -9.26
N SER A 179 -14.71 4.90 -10.32
CA SER A 179 -13.77 3.79 -10.54
C SER A 179 -12.66 3.77 -9.49
N ALA A 180 -12.07 4.94 -9.17
CA ALA A 180 -11.11 5.09 -8.09
C ALA A 180 -11.70 4.63 -6.75
N ASN A 181 -12.88 5.14 -6.40
CA ASN A 181 -13.59 4.78 -5.19
C ASN A 181 -13.92 3.28 -5.11
N ALA A 182 -14.37 2.66 -6.19
CA ALA A 182 -14.71 1.24 -6.23
C ALA A 182 -13.47 0.34 -5.98
N VAL A 183 -12.33 0.65 -6.61
CA VAL A 183 -11.08 -0.10 -6.37
C VAL A 183 -10.59 0.11 -4.94
N ASN A 184 -10.68 1.33 -4.41
CA ASN A 184 -10.32 1.64 -3.02
C ASN A 184 -11.17 0.89 -2.00
N GLN A 185 -12.49 0.80 -2.22
CA GLN A 185 -13.38 0.03 -1.34
C GLN A 185 -13.07 -1.47 -1.34
N LEU A 186 -12.56 -1.98 -2.45
CA LEU A 186 -12.13 -3.36 -2.56
C LEU A 186 -10.76 -3.60 -1.93
N ASP A 187 -9.95 -2.56 -1.67
CA ASP A 187 -8.62 -2.63 -1.03
C ASP A 187 -8.69 -2.89 0.49
N THR A 188 -9.50 -3.87 0.88
CA THR A 188 -9.73 -4.29 2.27
C THR A 188 -8.97 -5.57 2.63
N ARG A 189 -8.54 -6.32 1.62
CA ARG A 189 -7.75 -7.54 1.78
C ARG A 189 -6.69 -7.66 0.67
N PRO A 190 -5.60 -8.39 0.94
CA PRO A 190 -4.46 -8.52 0.03
C PRO A 190 -4.90 -8.95 -1.37
N GLY A 191 -4.43 -8.26 -2.40
CA GLY A 191 -4.66 -8.59 -3.80
C GLY A 191 -6.02 -8.19 -4.37
N ARG A 192 -6.99 -7.71 -3.57
CA ARG A 192 -8.34 -7.37 -4.11
C ARG A 192 -8.28 -6.24 -5.11
N ALA A 193 -7.59 -5.15 -4.79
CA ALA A 193 -7.44 -4.00 -5.68
C ALA A 193 -6.75 -4.42 -7.00
N LEU A 194 -5.68 -5.23 -6.93
CA LEU A 194 -4.96 -5.72 -8.11
C LEU A 194 -5.78 -6.69 -8.96
N LYS A 195 -6.54 -7.60 -8.34
CA LYS A 195 -7.47 -8.49 -9.05
C LYS A 195 -8.58 -7.70 -9.75
N THR A 196 -9.12 -6.70 -9.07
CA THR A 196 -10.13 -5.79 -9.63
C THR A 196 -9.56 -5.03 -10.82
N PHE A 197 -8.33 -4.50 -10.68
CA PHE A 197 -7.61 -3.85 -11.76
C PHE A 197 -7.37 -4.78 -12.94
N ALA A 198 -6.93 -6.01 -12.71
CA ALA A 198 -6.69 -7.01 -13.75
C ALA A 198 -7.99 -7.37 -14.50
N LEU A 199 -9.09 -7.60 -13.77
CA LEU A 199 -10.40 -7.89 -14.36
C LEU A 199 -10.92 -6.70 -15.17
N GLY A 200 -10.89 -5.48 -14.61
CA GLY A 200 -11.30 -4.27 -15.31
C GLY A 200 -10.46 -4.03 -16.56
N SER A 201 -9.15 -4.25 -16.49
CA SER A 201 -8.24 -4.15 -17.63
C SER A 201 -8.58 -5.17 -18.71
N LEU A 202 -8.93 -6.41 -18.34
CA LEU A 202 -9.36 -7.43 -19.29
C LEU A 202 -10.65 -7.03 -20.01
N LEU A 203 -11.66 -6.57 -19.25
CA LEU A 203 -12.95 -6.12 -19.80
C LEU A 203 -12.80 -4.92 -20.75
N LEU A 204 -11.85 -4.01 -20.45
CA LEU A 204 -11.52 -2.86 -21.29
C LEU A 204 -10.54 -3.19 -22.42
N ARG A 205 -10.18 -4.47 -22.60
CA ARG A 205 -9.22 -4.96 -23.60
C ARG A 205 -7.86 -4.25 -23.48
N GLY A 206 -7.29 -4.34 -22.28
CA GLY A 206 -5.96 -3.89 -21.89
C GLY A 206 -5.95 -2.73 -20.89
N ALA A 207 -4.75 -2.41 -20.42
CA ALA A 207 -4.42 -1.23 -19.61
C ALA A 207 -3.18 -0.52 -20.20
N PRO A 208 -2.87 0.72 -19.80
CA PRO A 208 -1.58 1.32 -20.08
C PRO A 208 -0.43 0.41 -19.61
N ARG A 209 0.62 0.27 -20.44
CA ARG A 209 1.74 -0.66 -20.16
C ARG A 209 2.37 -0.41 -18.80
N GLY A 210 2.58 0.85 -18.43
CA GLY A 210 3.18 1.19 -17.13
C GLY A 210 2.34 0.72 -15.96
N ALA A 211 1.03 1.02 -15.95
CA ALA A 211 0.12 0.54 -14.90
C ALA A 211 0.06 -0.99 -14.84
N GLY A 212 -0.01 -1.65 -16.01
CA GLY A 212 -0.03 -3.12 -16.09
C GLY A 212 1.24 -3.76 -15.53
N VAL A 213 2.41 -3.26 -15.92
CA VAL A 213 3.70 -3.75 -15.42
C VAL A 213 3.84 -3.51 -13.92
N ALA A 214 3.49 -2.30 -13.44
CA ALA A 214 3.54 -2.00 -12.01
C ALA A 214 2.61 -2.91 -11.20
N ALA A 215 1.37 -3.13 -11.66
CA ALA A 215 0.44 -4.05 -11.02
C ALA A 215 0.98 -5.49 -10.96
N VAL A 216 1.58 -6.00 -12.04
CA VAL A 216 2.19 -7.34 -12.09
C VAL A 216 3.38 -7.45 -11.13
N LEU A 217 4.23 -6.43 -11.07
CA LEU A 217 5.39 -6.41 -10.18
C LEU A 217 5.00 -6.31 -8.70
N LEU A 218 3.91 -5.60 -8.39
CA LEU A 218 3.40 -5.42 -7.03
C LEU A 218 2.56 -6.59 -6.54
N ALA A 219 1.88 -7.32 -7.43
CA ALA A 219 1.03 -8.46 -7.10
C ALA A 219 1.64 -9.47 -6.13
N PRO A 220 2.86 -9.99 -6.31
CA PRO A 220 3.43 -10.94 -5.36
C PRO A 220 3.72 -10.33 -3.99
N TYR A 221 3.98 -9.02 -3.90
CA TYR A 221 4.24 -8.35 -2.62
C TYR A 221 2.94 -8.09 -1.87
N ASP A 222 1.92 -7.63 -2.57
CA ASP A 222 0.60 -7.36 -1.99
C ASP A 222 -0.07 -8.67 -1.57
N LEU A 223 -0.14 -9.68 -2.45
CA LEU A 223 -0.74 -11.00 -2.15
C LEU A 223 -0.06 -11.75 -0.99
N ARG A 224 1.26 -11.57 -0.83
CA ARG A 224 2.04 -12.20 0.24
C ARG A 224 2.10 -11.35 1.51
N GLU A 225 1.36 -10.25 1.57
CA GLU A 225 1.36 -9.32 2.71
C GLU A 225 2.76 -8.80 3.05
N MET A 226 3.60 -8.60 2.04
CA MET A 226 4.94 -7.99 2.18
C MET A 226 4.89 -6.47 2.00
N ALA A 227 3.86 -5.96 1.32
CA ALA A 227 3.60 -4.55 1.11
C ALA A 227 2.09 -4.33 0.95
N MET A 228 1.65 -3.08 1.04
CA MET A 228 0.28 -2.68 0.78
C MET A 228 0.24 -1.62 -0.32
N LEU A 229 -0.78 -1.66 -1.17
CA LEU A 229 -1.04 -0.57 -2.10
C LEU A 229 -1.45 0.71 -1.36
N GLY A 230 -2.37 0.61 -0.42
CA GLY A 230 -2.95 1.77 0.26
C GLY A 230 -3.82 2.60 -0.67
N ASP A 231 -4.30 3.72 -0.15
CA ASP A 231 -5.16 4.64 -0.88
C ASP A 231 -4.42 5.25 -2.07
N SER A 232 -3.12 5.51 -1.96
CA SER A 232 -2.32 5.97 -3.11
C SER A 232 -2.42 5.03 -4.31
N GLY A 233 -2.22 3.72 -4.08
CA GLY A 233 -2.19 2.73 -5.16
C GLY A 233 -3.56 2.36 -5.68
N SER A 234 -4.52 2.11 -4.78
CA SER A 234 -5.87 1.67 -5.16
C SER A 234 -6.64 2.76 -5.92
N ASN A 235 -6.54 4.03 -5.50
CA ASN A 235 -7.14 5.14 -6.26
C ASN A 235 -6.46 5.36 -7.61
N ALA A 236 -5.13 5.25 -7.67
CA ALA A 236 -4.41 5.39 -8.94
C ALA A 236 -4.82 4.28 -9.93
N LEU A 237 -4.89 3.02 -9.49
CA LEU A 237 -5.35 1.90 -10.32
C LEU A 237 -6.81 2.08 -10.79
N GLY A 238 -7.70 2.52 -9.91
CA GLY A 238 -9.08 2.80 -10.31
C GLY A 238 -9.19 4.00 -11.25
N ALA A 239 -8.34 5.03 -11.09
CA ALA A 239 -8.27 6.14 -12.04
C ALA A 239 -7.75 5.72 -13.41
N VAL A 240 -6.80 4.78 -13.49
CA VAL A 240 -6.38 4.16 -14.76
C VAL A 240 -7.57 3.51 -15.47
N LEU A 241 -8.36 2.70 -14.75
CA LEU A 241 -9.54 2.05 -15.31
C LEU A 241 -10.58 3.08 -15.77
N GLY A 242 -10.83 4.10 -14.95
CA GLY A 242 -11.76 5.17 -15.25
C GLY A 242 -11.39 5.93 -16.53
N LEU A 243 -10.15 6.42 -16.61
CA LEU A 243 -9.66 7.17 -17.79
C LEU A 243 -9.69 6.31 -19.05
N ARG A 244 -9.35 5.02 -18.93
CA ARG A 244 -9.42 4.09 -20.06
C ARG A 244 -10.86 3.80 -20.49
N SER A 245 -11.79 3.73 -19.54
CA SER A 245 -13.22 3.59 -19.82
C SER A 245 -13.76 4.81 -20.57
N VAL A 246 -13.33 6.02 -20.22
CA VAL A 246 -13.72 7.25 -20.95
C VAL A 246 -13.33 7.20 -22.42
N GLY A 247 -12.14 6.66 -22.74
CA GLY A 247 -11.68 6.52 -24.12
C GLY A 247 -12.30 5.35 -24.91
N ARG A 248 -13.07 4.47 -24.25
CA ARG A 248 -13.62 3.24 -24.88
C ARG A 248 -15.14 3.18 -24.90
N LEU A 249 -15.81 3.80 -23.93
CA LEU A 249 -17.25 3.73 -23.76
C LEU A 249 -17.93 4.94 -24.42
N THR A 250 -19.02 4.67 -25.13
CA THR A 250 -19.96 5.71 -25.59
C THR A 250 -20.57 6.44 -24.40
N GLU A 251 -21.15 7.63 -24.62
CA GLU A 251 -21.80 8.41 -23.56
C GLU A 251 -22.86 7.60 -22.80
N ARG A 252 -23.72 6.86 -23.52
CA ARG A 252 -24.74 5.99 -22.91
C ARG A 252 -24.12 4.91 -22.03
N GLN A 253 -23.08 4.25 -22.53
CA GLN A 253 -22.36 3.22 -21.76
C GLN A 253 -21.66 3.79 -20.53
N ARG A 254 -21.14 5.03 -20.60
CA ARG A 254 -20.56 5.72 -19.43
C ARG A 254 -21.61 5.94 -18.36
N TRP A 255 -22.81 6.42 -18.69
CA TRP A 255 -23.89 6.59 -17.71
C TRP A 255 -24.37 5.27 -17.12
N SER A 256 -24.46 4.20 -17.91
CA SER A 256 -24.73 2.85 -17.38
C SER A 256 -23.65 2.37 -16.39
N ALA A 257 -22.37 2.59 -16.72
CA ALA A 257 -21.25 2.24 -15.85
C ALA A 257 -21.23 3.08 -14.56
N ILE A 258 -21.50 4.38 -14.67
CA ILE A 258 -21.65 5.29 -13.52
C ILE A 258 -22.77 4.80 -12.61
N ALA A 259 -23.94 4.47 -13.16
CA ALA A 259 -25.06 3.95 -12.37
C ALA A 259 -24.69 2.64 -11.65
N ALA A 260 -23.99 1.73 -12.33
CA ALA A 260 -23.52 0.48 -11.73
C ALA A 260 -22.50 0.70 -10.60
N LEU A 261 -21.50 1.58 -10.80
CA LEU A 261 -20.48 1.89 -9.80
C LEU A 261 -21.05 2.69 -8.61
N ALA A 262 -21.99 3.60 -8.86
CA ALA A 262 -22.72 4.30 -7.81
C ALA A 262 -23.57 3.31 -6.99
N GLY A 263 -24.27 2.39 -7.66
CA GLY A 263 -24.99 1.30 -7.01
C GLY A 263 -24.07 0.42 -6.15
N LEU A 264 -22.90 0.05 -6.66
CA LEU A 264 -21.88 -0.69 -5.91
C LEU A 264 -21.41 0.09 -4.68
N THR A 265 -21.18 1.40 -4.82
CA THR A 265 -20.78 2.28 -3.71
C THR A 265 -21.85 2.31 -2.62
N LEU A 266 -23.12 2.48 -2.98
CA LEU A 266 -24.24 2.46 -2.03
C LEU A 266 -24.38 1.11 -1.33
N VAL A 267 -24.17 0.00 -2.04
CA VAL A 267 -24.17 -1.34 -1.44
C VAL A 267 -23.00 -1.47 -0.47
N GLY A 268 -21.81 -1.00 -0.83
CA GLY A 268 -20.61 -1.05 0.02
C GLY A 268 -20.72 -0.24 1.31
N GLU A 269 -21.44 0.89 1.27
CA GLU A 269 -21.74 1.69 2.46
C GLU A 269 -22.73 1.00 3.40
N ARG A 270 -23.75 0.32 2.86
CA ARG A 270 -24.78 -0.36 3.68
C ARG A 270 -24.35 -1.75 4.14
N ARG A 271 -23.50 -2.43 3.38
CA ARG A 271 -23.01 -3.80 3.63
C ARG A 271 -21.54 -3.85 3.27
N SER A 272 -20.69 -4.39 4.14
CA SER A 272 -19.28 -4.62 3.79
C SER A 272 -19.18 -5.50 2.54
N LEU A 273 -18.67 -4.94 1.43
CA LEU A 273 -18.45 -5.70 0.18
C LEU A 273 -17.57 -6.93 0.44
N GLY A 274 -16.60 -6.81 1.34
CA GLY A 274 -15.78 -7.94 1.78
C GLY A 274 -16.60 -9.08 2.38
N ALA A 275 -17.60 -8.76 3.22
CA ALA A 275 -18.47 -9.77 3.79
C ALA A 275 -19.36 -10.46 2.74
N LEU A 276 -19.77 -9.74 1.68
CA LEU A 276 -20.50 -10.35 0.55
C LEU A 276 -19.62 -11.32 -0.26
N ILE A 277 -18.38 -10.92 -0.52
CA ILE A 277 -17.38 -11.76 -1.20
C ILE A 277 -17.13 -13.04 -0.38
N GLU A 278 -16.97 -12.91 0.93
CA GLU A 278 -16.67 -14.03 1.83
C GLU A 278 -17.82 -15.01 2.01
N ARG A 279 -19.07 -14.54 1.89
CA ARG A 279 -20.26 -15.38 1.98
C ARG A 279 -20.53 -16.18 0.70
N THR A 280 -19.98 -15.77 -0.45
CA THR A 280 -20.26 -16.41 -1.74
C THR A 280 -19.11 -17.37 -2.10
N PRO A 281 -19.33 -18.70 -2.17
CA PRO A 281 -18.23 -19.67 -2.29
C PRO A 281 -17.26 -19.40 -3.45
N VAL A 282 -17.81 -19.16 -4.64
CA VAL A 282 -17.01 -18.88 -5.86
C VAL A 282 -16.17 -17.61 -5.70
N PHE A 283 -16.78 -16.53 -5.18
CA PHE A 283 -16.05 -15.27 -4.98
C PHE A 283 -15.00 -15.41 -3.89
N ARG A 284 -15.27 -16.16 -2.82
CA ARG A 284 -14.30 -16.45 -1.76
C ARG A 284 -13.09 -17.22 -2.28
N GLU A 285 -13.29 -18.23 -3.13
CA GLU A 285 -12.18 -19.01 -3.71
C GLU A 285 -11.31 -18.14 -4.63
N LEU A 286 -11.94 -17.36 -5.52
CA LEU A 286 -11.22 -16.41 -6.37
C LEU A 286 -10.50 -15.32 -5.56
N ASP A 287 -11.12 -14.84 -4.48
CA ASP A 287 -10.56 -13.85 -3.55
C ASP A 287 -9.35 -14.43 -2.79
N ALA A 288 -9.39 -15.70 -2.40
CA ALA A 288 -8.32 -16.40 -1.70
C ALA A 288 -7.14 -16.79 -2.61
N LEU A 289 -7.36 -16.93 -3.92
CA LEU A 289 -6.31 -17.35 -4.86
C LEU A 289 -5.04 -16.49 -4.74
N GLY A 290 -3.91 -17.14 -4.47
CA GLY A 290 -2.59 -16.52 -4.37
C GLY A 290 -2.29 -15.82 -3.04
N ARG A 291 -3.23 -15.76 -2.09
CA ARG A 291 -2.98 -15.23 -0.74
C ARG A 291 -2.21 -16.22 0.12
N GLN A 292 -1.55 -15.69 1.15
CA GLN A 292 -1.04 -16.50 2.25
C GLN A 292 -2.21 -17.22 2.94
N PRO A 293 -2.07 -18.52 3.27
CA PRO A 293 -3.03 -19.19 4.13
C PRO A 293 -3.14 -18.45 5.47
N VAL A 294 -4.34 -18.49 6.04
CA VAL A 294 -4.64 -17.97 7.38
C VAL A 294 -4.34 -19.05 8.39
#